data_AF-A0A9P5WBA9-F1
#
_entry.id   AF-A0A9P5WBA9-F1
#
_cell.length_a   1.000
_cell.length_b   1.000
_cell.length_c   1.000
_cell.angle_alpha   90.00
_cell.angle_beta   90.00
_cell.angle_gamma   90.00
#
_symmetry.space_group_name_H-M   'P 1'
#
loop_
_entity.id
_entity.type
_entity.pdbx_description
1 polymer ?
#
loop_
_entity_poly.entity_id
_entity_poly.type
_entity_poly.pdbx_seq_one_letter_code
_entity_poly.pdbx_strand_id
1 'polypeptide(L)'
;VGKNKRLSKGKKGLKKKVVDPFTRKDWYDIKAPSTFDVRQVGKTLVNRTQGMKNANDALKGRVLEISLADLNKNEEYSFRKVKLRVDEVQGKNCLTNFHGMDMTSDKLRSMVRKWQSIIEAHVDVKTTDGYLLRLFAVAFTKKGVHQVKKTTYAQSAQIRQIRKKMFEIMTAQATSCDLKELVHKFIPEVIGNEIE
;
A
#
# COMPACT_ATOMS: atom_id res chain seq x y z
N VAL A 1 -34.81 -17.03 0.52
CA VAL A 1 -34.83 -17.56 1.91
C VAL A 1 -35.73 -18.78 1.95
N GLY A 2 -35.41 -19.85 2.71
CA GLY A 2 -36.28 -21.03 2.87
C GLY A 2 -36.01 -22.25 1.97
N LYS A 3 -35.10 -22.17 0.99
CA LYS A 3 -34.77 -23.31 0.12
C LYS A 3 -33.85 -24.36 0.76
N ASN A 4 -33.22 -24.03 1.89
CA ASN A 4 -32.26 -24.93 2.52
C ASN A 4 -32.98 -25.91 3.47
N LYS A 5 -33.16 -27.15 3.01
CA LYS A 5 -33.91 -28.19 3.74
C LYS A 5 -33.21 -28.67 5.02
N ARG A 6 -31.90 -28.45 5.17
CA ARG A 6 -31.14 -28.86 6.37
C ARG A 6 -29.92 -27.96 6.61
N LEU A 7 -29.94 -27.21 7.72
CA LEU A 7 -28.87 -26.26 8.11
C LEU A 7 -27.67 -26.91 8.82
N SER A 8 -27.80 -28.11 9.39
CA SER A 8 -26.68 -28.78 10.07
C SER A 8 -26.70 -30.30 9.84
N LYS A 9 -25.50 -30.90 9.74
CA LYS A 9 -25.29 -32.32 9.42
C LYS A 9 -25.65 -33.29 10.58
N GLY A 10 -25.99 -32.79 11.78
CA GLY A 10 -26.31 -33.59 12.97
C GLY A 10 -27.71 -33.36 13.56
N LYS A 11 -28.04 -34.04 14.67
CA LYS A 11 -29.23 -33.72 15.51
C LYS A 11 -29.08 -32.29 16.06
N LYS A 12 -30.19 -31.57 16.17
CA LYS A 12 -30.30 -30.21 16.74
C LYS A 12 -29.61 -30.20 18.11
N GLY A 13 -28.34 -29.79 18.15
CA GLY A 13 -27.56 -29.71 19.38
C GLY A 13 -28.19 -28.72 20.36
N LEU A 14 -27.83 -28.87 21.64
CA LEU A 14 -28.18 -27.95 22.73
C LEU A 14 -28.19 -26.50 22.22
N LYS A 15 -29.31 -25.79 22.42
CA LYS A 15 -29.44 -24.37 22.05
C LYS A 15 -28.33 -23.59 22.77
N LYS A 16 -27.20 -23.38 22.10
CA LYS A 16 -26.19 -22.43 22.56
C LYS A 16 -26.90 -21.09 22.71
N LYS A 17 -26.77 -20.47 23.89
CA LYS A 17 -27.29 -19.12 24.14
C LYS A 17 -26.81 -18.24 23.00
N VAL A 18 -27.75 -17.58 22.33
CA VAL A 18 -27.42 -16.61 21.27
C VAL A 18 -26.75 -15.45 22.00
N VAL A 19 -25.45 -15.29 21.78
CA VAL A 19 -24.65 -14.20 22.33
C VAL A 19 -24.15 -13.39 21.15
N ASP A 20 -24.39 -12.08 21.17
CA ASP A 20 -23.88 -11.18 20.16
C ASP A 20 -22.33 -11.18 20.17
N PRO A 21 -21.67 -11.54 19.06
CA PRO A 21 -20.21 -11.53 18.95
C PRO A 21 -19.57 -10.17 19.26
N PHE A 22 -20.26 -9.04 19.06
CA PHE A 22 -19.71 -7.71 19.31
C PHE A 22 -19.50 -7.42 20.81
N THR A 23 -20.30 -8.04 21.69
CA THR A 23 -20.12 -7.91 23.15
C THR A 23 -18.78 -8.44 23.65
N ARG A 24 -18.11 -9.29 22.86
CA ARG A 24 -16.81 -9.90 23.18
C ARG A 24 -15.63 -9.20 22.51
N LYS A 25 -15.86 -8.09 21.80
CA LYS A 25 -14.84 -7.37 21.05
C LYS A 25 -14.46 -6.07 21.73
N ASP A 26 -13.19 -5.73 21.61
CA ASP A 26 -12.66 -4.44 22.04
C ASP A 26 -12.07 -3.69 20.83
N TRP A 27 -12.16 -2.37 20.90
CA TRP A 27 -11.64 -1.44 19.90
C TRP A 27 -10.23 -0.97 20.27
N TYR A 28 -9.37 -0.92 19.25
CA TYR A 28 -7.99 -0.47 19.30
C TYR A 28 -7.78 0.63 18.28
N ASP A 29 -7.00 1.65 18.64
CA ASP A 29 -6.66 2.78 17.78
C ASP A 29 -5.42 2.44 16.94
N ILE A 30 -5.47 2.72 15.64
CA ILE A 30 -4.33 2.52 14.73
C ILE A 30 -3.52 3.81 14.66
N LYS A 31 -2.21 3.68 14.93
CA LYS A 31 -1.25 4.76 14.83
C LYS A 31 -0.33 4.57 13.63
N ALA A 32 -0.35 5.53 12.71
CA ALA A 32 0.60 5.61 11.60
C ALA A 32 2.01 5.99 12.08
N PRO A 33 3.06 5.61 11.33
CA PRO A 33 4.43 6.06 11.57
C PRO A 33 4.58 7.58 11.60
N SER A 34 5.66 8.06 12.21
CA SER A 34 6.01 9.49 12.26
C SER A 34 6.30 10.15 10.92
N THR A 35 6.37 9.38 9.82
CA THR A 35 6.60 9.88 8.46
C THR A 35 5.39 10.57 7.86
N PHE A 36 4.20 10.36 8.43
CA PHE A 36 2.93 10.93 7.98
C PHE A 36 2.44 11.98 8.97
N ASP A 37 1.72 12.99 8.46
CA ASP A 37 1.22 14.09 9.29
C ASP A 37 0.10 13.63 10.23
N VAL A 38 -0.80 12.78 9.73
CA VAL A 38 -1.91 12.23 10.50
C VAL A 38 -1.51 10.90 11.12
N ARG A 39 -1.29 10.94 12.45
CA ARG A 39 -0.98 9.72 13.21
C ARG A 39 -2.18 8.85 13.51
N GLN A 40 -3.36 9.43 13.74
CA GLN A 40 -4.56 8.64 14.05
C GLN A 40 -5.26 8.25 12.76
N VAL A 41 -5.11 6.99 12.35
CA VAL A 41 -5.63 6.51 11.06
C VAL A 41 -7.06 6.01 11.18
N GLY A 42 -7.35 5.28 12.24
CA GLY A 42 -8.63 4.61 12.38
C GLY A 42 -8.67 3.67 13.57
N LYS A 43 -9.65 2.76 13.58
CA LYS A 43 -9.84 1.79 14.66
C LYS A 43 -9.96 0.37 14.11
N THR A 44 -9.47 -0.59 14.88
CA THR A 44 -9.66 -2.02 14.61
C THR A 44 -10.28 -2.71 15.79
N LEU A 45 -11.01 -3.78 15.51
CA LEU A 45 -11.62 -4.62 16.54
C LEU A 45 -10.94 -5.98 16.60
N VAL A 46 -10.83 -6.51 17.81
CA VAL A 46 -10.38 -7.88 18.09
C VAL A 46 -11.20 -8.45 19.23
N ASN A 47 -11.26 -9.78 19.32
CA ASN A 47 -11.89 -10.41 20.47
C ASN A 47 -11.04 -10.14 21.72
N ARG A 48 -11.70 -9.95 22.87
CA ARG A 48 -11.02 -9.85 24.17
C ARG A 48 -10.13 -11.05 24.40
N THR A 49 -8.99 -10.81 25.04
CA THR A 49 -8.10 -11.88 25.49
C THR A 49 -8.88 -12.82 26.40
N GLN A 50 -8.89 -14.11 26.05
CA GLN A 50 -9.59 -15.15 26.79
C GLN A 50 -8.78 -16.45 26.78
N GLY A 51 -8.42 -16.93 27.96
CA GLY A 51 -7.60 -18.13 28.12
C GLY A 51 -6.27 -18.00 27.37
N MET A 52 -5.98 -18.98 26.51
CA MET A 52 -4.75 -19.01 25.71
C MET A 52 -4.76 -18.10 24.46
N LYS A 53 -5.87 -17.42 24.15
CA LYS A 53 -5.96 -16.54 22.98
C LYS A 53 -5.74 -15.10 23.39
N ASN A 54 -4.54 -14.60 23.09
CA ASN A 54 -4.18 -13.20 23.31
C ASN A 54 -4.69 -12.32 22.16
N ALA A 55 -5.28 -11.16 22.51
CA ALA A 55 -5.72 -10.16 21.55
C ALA A 55 -4.54 -9.57 20.76
N ASN A 56 -3.39 -9.39 21.42
CA ASN A 56 -2.20 -8.79 20.79
C ASN A 56 -1.68 -9.64 19.62
N ASP A 57 -1.64 -10.96 19.79
CA ASP A 57 -1.18 -11.87 18.75
C ASP A 57 -2.10 -11.87 17.52
N ALA A 58 -3.40 -11.63 17.74
CA ALA A 58 -4.38 -11.50 16.67
C ALA A 58 -4.41 -10.11 16.01
N LEU A 59 -3.78 -9.10 16.62
CA LEU A 59 -3.64 -7.74 16.09
C LEU A 59 -2.33 -7.57 15.32
N LYS A 60 -1.22 -8.12 15.84
CA LYS A 60 0.08 -8.11 15.19
C LYS A 60 0.02 -8.84 13.84
N GLY A 61 0.72 -8.30 12.85
CA GLY A 61 0.75 -8.84 11.49
C GLY A 61 -0.45 -8.47 10.62
N ARG A 62 -1.46 -7.76 11.13
CA ARG A 62 -2.51 -7.20 10.27
C ARG A 62 -1.93 -6.14 9.36
N VAL A 63 -2.34 -6.16 8.10
CA VAL A 63 -2.01 -5.15 7.09
C VAL A 63 -3.26 -4.34 6.79
N LEU A 64 -3.12 -3.03 6.83
CA LEU A 64 -4.17 -2.05 6.61
C LEU A 64 -3.83 -1.25 5.36
N GLU A 65 -4.80 -1.06 4.47
CA GLU A 65 -4.66 -0.26 3.27
C GLU A 65 -5.41 1.06 3.46
N ILE A 66 -4.70 2.18 3.31
CA ILE A 66 -5.19 3.54 3.57
C ILE A 66 -4.76 4.44 2.40
N SER A 67 -5.54 5.47 2.07
CA SER A 67 -5.12 6.47 1.09
C SER A 67 -4.04 7.38 1.66
N LEU A 68 -3.05 7.76 0.86
CA LEU A 68 -2.04 8.75 1.25
C LEU A 68 -2.68 10.14 1.50
N ALA A 69 -3.80 10.43 0.84
CA ALA A 69 -4.55 11.66 1.09
C ALA A 69 -5.05 11.75 2.54
N ASP A 70 -5.51 10.64 3.11
CA ASP A 70 -5.97 10.60 4.50
C ASP A 70 -4.81 10.75 5.50
N LEU A 71 -3.61 10.30 5.11
CA LEU A 71 -2.41 10.35 5.94
C LEU A 71 -1.73 11.74 5.95
N ASN A 72 -1.81 12.49 4.85
CA ASN A 72 -1.14 13.79 4.69
C ASN A 72 -2.10 14.97 4.45
N LYS A 73 -3.42 14.75 4.50
CA LYS A 73 -4.47 15.77 4.24
C LYS A 73 -4.32 16.51 2.91
N ASN A 74 -3.75 15.86 1.90
CA ASN A 74 -3.64 16.39 0.54
C ASN A 74 -4.38 15.47 -0.44
N GLU A 75 -5.46 15.98 -1.05
CA GLU A 75 -6.31 15.24 -1.98
C GLU A 75 -5.60 14.85 -3.28
N GLU A 76 -4.53 15.55 -3.68
CA GLU A 76 -3.74 15.22 -4.87
C GLU A 76 -3.16 13.80 -4.79
N TYR A 77 -2.87 13.34 -3.58
CA TYR A 77 -2.31 12.01 -3.32
C TYR A 77 -3.37 10.90 -3.15
N SER A 78 -4.64 11.18 -3.47
CA SER A 78 -5.75 10.25 -3.28
C SER A 78 -5.58 8.91 -4.02
N PHE A 79 -4.94 8.94 -5.20
CA PHE A 79 -4.67 7.75 -6.01
C PHE A 79 -3.59 6.83 -5.44
N ARG A 80 -2.89 7.24 -4.38
CA ARG A 80 -1.80 6.46 -3.76
C ARG A 80 -2.34 5.77 -2.53
N LYS A 81 -2.18 4.45 -2.48
CA LYS A 81 -2.59 3.61 -1.37
C LYS A 81 -1.36 3.13 -0.62
N VAL A 82 -1.33 3.37 0.68
CA VAL A 82 -0.26 2.93 1.57
C VAL A 82 -0.74 1.72 2.35
N LYS A 83 0.09 0.68 2.39
CA LYS A 83 -0.11 -0.50 3.22
C LYS A 83 0.73 -0.34 4.49
N LEU A 84 0.06 -0.37 5.64
CA LEU A 84 0.66 -0.28 6.97
C LEU A 84 0.48 -1.61 7.69
N ARG A 85 1.56 -2.20 8.20
CA ARG A 85 1.54 -3.44 8.99
C ARG A 85 1.59 -3.11 10.47
N VAL A 86 0.73 -3.74 11.28
CA VAL A 86 0.80 -3.65 12.75
C VAL A 86 1.94 -4.52 13.26
N ASP A 87 2.98 -3.90 13.82
CA ASP A 87 4.14 -4.62 14.37
C ASP A 87 4.05 -4.73 15.90
N GLU A 88 3.59 -3.66 16.56
CA GLU A 88 3.50 -3.59 18.02
C GLU A 88 2.14 -3.07 18.49
N VAL A 89 1.72 -3.50 19.68
CA VAL A 89 0.50 -3.03 20.34
C VAL A 89 0.89 -2.55 21.74
N GLN A 90 0.65 -1.26 22.01
CA GLN A 90 0.92 -0.60 23.29
C GLN A 90 -0.40 -0.14 23.91
N GLY A 91 -0.85 -0.86 24.94
CA GLY A 91 -2.17 -0.64 25.51
C GLY A 91 -3.27 -0.84 24.46
N LYS A 92 -3.99 0.24 24.12
CA LYS A 92 -5.02 0.24 23.06
C LYS A 92 -4.54 0.80 21.72
N ASN A 93 -3.26 1.17 21.62
CA ASN A 93 -2.67 1.72 20.38
C ASN A 93 -1.93 0.62 19.61
N CYS A 94 -2.30 0.42 18.35
CA CYS A 94 -1.57 -0.41 17.40
C CYS A 94 -0.55 0.47 16.65
N LEU A 95 0.73 0.24 16.89
CA LEU A 95 1.82 0.89 16.18
C LEU A 95 2.04 0.18 14.85
N THR A 96 2.00 0.95 13.77
CA THR A 96 2.18 0.41 12.43
C THR A 96 3.50 0.84 11.81
N ASN A 97 3.99 0.03 10.89
CA ASN A 97 5.15 0.29 10.05
C ASN A 97 4.76 0.23 8.57
N PHE A 98 5.57 0.85 7.71
CA PHE A 98 5.35 0.83 6.27
C PHE A 98 5.54 -0.60 5.72
N HIS A 99 4.57 -1.08 4.96
CA HIS A 99 4.60 -2.41 4.34
C HIS A 99 4.65 -2.34 2.81
N GLY A 100 4.07 -1.31 2.21
CA GLY A 100 4.13 -1.13 0.76
C GLY A 100 3.30 0.07 0.30
N MET A 101 3.47 0.41 -0.97
CA MET A 101 2.71 1.46 -1.65
C MET A 101 2.20 0.92 -2.97
N ASP A 102 0.98 1.31 -3.33
CA ASP A 102 0.31 0.90 -4.57
C ASP A 102 -0.48 2.09 -5.13
N MET A 103 -0.83 2.03 -6.41
CA MET A 103 -1.72 3.00 -7.05
C MET A 103 -3.14 2.45 -7.12
N THR A 104 -4.14 3.34 -7.17
CA THR A 104 -5.51 2.93 -7.44
C THR A 104 -5.65 2.44 -8.90
N SER A 105 -6.56 1.50 -9.12
CA SER A 105 -6.71 0.85 -10.42
C SER A 105 -7.27 1.80 -11.49
N ASP A 106 -8.09 2.76 -11.10
CA ASP A 106 -8.61 3.83 -11.94
C ASP A 106 -7.48 4.75 -12.42
N LYS A 107 -6.57 5.17 -11.53
CA LYS A 107 -5.43 6.01 -11.92
C LYS A 107 -4.51 5.29 -12.90
N LEU A 108 -4.16 4.03 -12.62
CA LEU A 108 -3.32 3.24 -13.52
C LEU A 108 -3.97 3.10 -14.91
N ARG A 109 -5.26 2.76 -14.95
CA ARG A 109 -6.02 2.66 -16.21
C ARG A 109 -6.16 4.00 -16.94
N SER A 110 -6.22 5.12 -16.22
CA SER A 110 -6.31 6.46 -16.81
C SER A 110 -5.02 6.90 -17.52
N MET A 111 -3.88 6.44 -17.02
CA MET A 111 -2.55 6.73 -17.59
C MET A 111 -2.27 5.87 -18.83
N VAL A 112 -2.73 4.61 -18.82
CA VAL A 112 -2.58 3.67 -19.94
C VAL A 112 -3.54 4.04 -21.08
N ARG A 113 -3.04 4.84 -22.02
CA ARG A 113 -3.75 5.22 -23.26
C ARG A 113 -3.09 4.61 -24.50
N LYS A 114 -3.84 4.54 -25.59
CA LYS A 114 -3.33 4.13 -26.91
C LYS A 114 -2.48 5.24 -27.56
N TRP A 115 -1.71 4.88 -28.59
CA TRP A 115 -0.88 5.82 -29.39
C TRP A 115 0.33 6.43 -28.69
N GLN A 116 0.72 5.88 -27.55
CA GLN A 116 1.93 6.18 -26.82
C GLN A 116 2.64 4.86 -26.44
N SER A 117 3.94 4.90 -26.22
CA SER A 117 4.71 3.77 -25.68
C SER A 117 4.65 3.75 -24.15
N ILE A 118 4.57 2.54 -23.59
CA ILE A 118 4.66 2.29 -22.15
C ILE A 118 6.09 1.82 -21.85
N ILE A 119 6.71 2.38 -20.82
CA ILE A 119 8.05 2.04 -20.36
C ILE A 119 7.95 1.63 -18.89
N GLU A 120 8.04 0.32 -18.64
CA GLU A 120 8.01 -0.25 -17.29
C GLU A 120 9.42 -0.65 -16.85
N ALA A 121 9.73 -0.45 -15.57
CA ALA A 121 10.99 -0.81 -14.94
C ALA A 121 10.73 -1.35 -13.52
N HIS A 122 11.47 -2.37 -13.09
CA HIS A 122 11.47 -2.84 -11.71
C HIS A 122 12.89 -3.13 -11.24
N VAL A 123 13.16 -2.87 -9.96
CA VAL A 123 14.45 -3.13 -9.32
C VAL A 123 14.22 -3.68 -7.92
N ASP A 124 15.00 -4.71 -7.57
CA ASP A 124 15.10 -5.21 -6.20
C ASP A 124 16.25 -4.50 -5.50
N VAL A 125 15.95 -3.77 -4.42
CA VAL A 125 16.94 -2.98 -3.67
C VAL A 125 16.92 -3.38 -2.21
N LYS A 126 18.10 -3.37 -1.60
CA LYS A 126 18.27 -3.48 -0.15
C LYS A 126 18.55 -2.09 0.41
N THR A 127 17.71 -1.66 1.34
CA THR A 127 17.87 -0.42 2.12
C THR A 127 18.97 -0.58 3.18
N THR A 128 19.45 0.53 3.73
CA THR A 128 20.53 0.56 4.75
C THR A 128 20.14 -0.12 6.06
N ASP A 129 18.87 -0.06 6.45
CA ASP A 129 18.28 -0.74 7.60
C ASP A 129 17.95 -2.22 7.33
N GLY A 130 18.24 -2.71 6.13
CA GLY A 130 18.24 -4.13 5.78
C GLY A 130 16.93 -4.66 5.18
N TYR A 131 15.92 -3.80 4.94
CA TYR A 131 14.71 -4.20 4.23
C TYR A 131 14.97 -4.42 2.74
N LEU A 132 14.38 -5.48 2.20
CA LEU A 132 14.36 -5.78 0.77
C LEU A 132 13.06 -5.26 0.17
N LEU A 133 13.17 -4.40 -0.84
CA LEU A 133 12.04 -3.77 -1.53
C LEU A 133 12.12 -4.03 -3.02
N ARG A 134 10.96 -4.29 -3.64
CA ARG A 134 10.82 -4.26 -5.10
C ARG A 134 10.14 -2.95 -5.49
N LEU A 135 10.90 -2.09 -6.14
CA LEU A 135 10.40 -0.82 -6.64
C LEU A 135 9.94 -0.97 -8.09
N PHE A 136 8.82 -0.37 -8.43
CA PHE A 136 8.27 -0.32 -9.77
C PHE A 136 8.21 1.12 -10.25
N ALA A 137 8.67 1.37 -11.48
CA ALA A 137 8.52 2.64 -12.18
C ALA A 137 7.81 2.41 -13.50
N VAL A 138 6.89 3.31 -13.85
CA VAL A 138 6.15 3.29 -15.10
C VAL A 138 6.18 4.69 -15.70
N ALA A 139 6.59 4.81 -16.95
CA ALA A 139 6.54 6.05 -17.72
C ALA A 139 5.82 5.84 -19.04
N PHE A 140 5.28 6.93 -19.58
CA PHE A 140 4.59 6.97 -20.87
C PHE A 140 5.20 8.07 -21.73
N THR A 141 5.35 7.82 -23.02
CA THR A 141 5.80 8.85 -23.96
C THR A 141 4.73 9.94 -24.13
N LYS A 142 5.09 11.19 -23.88
CA LYS A 142 4.20 12.34 -24.04
C LYS A 142 4.32 12.92 -25.46
N LYS A 143 3.18 13.32 -26.04
CA LYS A 143 3.16 14.03 -27.33
C LYS A 143 3.74 15.43 -27.17
N GLY A 144 4.66 15.84 -28.05
CA GLY A 144 5.23 17.18 -28.06
C GLY A 144 4.21 18.25 -28.47
N VAL A 145 4.40 19.50 -28.01
CA VAL A 145 3.47 20.62 -28.22
C VAL A 145 3.19 20.87 -29.71
N HIS A 146 4.21 20.82 -30.55
CA HIS A 146 4.11 21.08 -32.00
C HIS A 146 4.10 19.82 -32.87
N GLN A 147 3.81 18.64 -32.29
CA GLN A 147 3.85 17.38 -33.01
C GLN A 147 2.58 17.19 -33.86
N VAL A 148 2.74 17.10 -35.19
CA VAL A 148 1.63 16.85 -36.13
C VAL A 148 1.14 15.40 -36.04
N LYS A 149 2.07 14.44 -35.95
CA LYS A 149 1.76 13.00 -35.88
C LYS A 149 0.92 12.67 -34.63
N LYS A 150 -0.13 11.87 -34.82
CA LYS A 150 -1.03 11.44 -33.72
C LYS A 150 -0.36 10.45 -32.76
N THR A 151 0.54 9.60 -33.26
CA THR A 151 1.24 8.61 -32.44
C THR A 151 2.62 9.10 -32.02
N THR A 152 3.00 8.76 -30.79
CA THR A 152 4.30 9.07 -30.20
C THR A 152 4.88 7.77 -29.66
N TYR A 153 5.56 7.01 -30.50
CA TYR A 153 6.17 5.75 -30.09
C TYR A 153 7.68 5.94 -29.94
N ALA A 154 8.24 5.46 -28.84
CA ALA A 154 9.68 5.41 -28.63
C ALA A 154 10.28 4.21 -29.38
N GLN A 155 11.46 4.40 -29.95
CA GLN A 155 12.20 3.29 -30.54
C GLN A 155 12.68 2.33 -29.45
N SER A 156 12.78 1.03 -29.75
CA SER A 156 13.19 0.03 -28.77
C SER A 156 14.57 0.32 -28.15
N ALA A 157 15.49 0.94 -28.89
CA ALA A 157 16.79 1.36 -28.38
C ALA A 157 16.66 2.46 -27.31
N GLN A 158 15.81 3.46 -27.54
CA GLN A 158 15.52 4.53 -26.57
C GLN A 158 14.86 3.97 -25.31
N ILE A 159 13.90 3.05 -25.46
CA ILE A 159 13.24 2.39 -24.32
C ILE A 159 14.28 1.68 -23.43
N ARG A 160 15.26 0.98 -24.01
CA ARG A 160 16.34 0.34 -23.25
C ARG A 160 17.23 1.35 -22.53
N GLN A 161 17.57 2.45 -23.17
CA GLN A 161 18.37 3.52 -22.55
C GLN A 161 17.63 4.19 -21.39
N ILE A 162 16.34 4.50 -21.56
CA ILE A 162 15.49 5.06 -20.50
C ILE A 162 15.38 4.09 -19.33
N ARG A 163 15.14 2.80 -19.57
CA ARG A 163 15.11 1.78 -18.50
C ARG A 163 16.43 1.70 -17.74
N LYS A 164 17.57 1.77 -18.44
CA LYS A 164 18.89 1.77 -17.79
C LYS A 164 19.03 2.97 -16.84
N LYS A 165 18.58 4.16 -17.26
CA LYS A 165 18.59 5.37 -16.42
C LYS A 165 17.62 5.29 -15.24
N MET A 166 16.42 4.75 -15.44
CA MET A 166 15.48 4.46 -14.35
C MET A 166 16.10 3.55 -13.29
N PHE A 167 16.76 2.46 -13.72
CA PHE A 167 17.41 1.54 -12.78
C PHE A 167 18.54 2.20 -12.00
N GLU A 168 19.36 3.02 -12.66
CA GLU A 168 20.45 3.77 -12.04
C GLU A 168 19.93 4.70 -10.93
N ILE A 169 18.93 5.53 -11.24
CA ILE A 169 18.36 6.50 -10.28
C ILE A 169 17.63 5.79 -9.13
N MET A 170 16.78 4.81 -9.44
CA MET A 170 16.04 4.06 -8.42
C MET A 170 16.99 3.35 -7.44
N THR A 171 18.07 2.74 -7.95
CA THR A 171 19.06 2.05 -7.12
C THR A 171 19.84 3.04 -6.26
N ALA A 172 20.29 4.17 -6.85
CA ALA A 172 21.05 5.19 -6.13
C ALA A 172 20.25 5.79 -4.96
N GLN A 173 18.98 6.13 -5.20
CA GLN A 173 18.11 6.76 -4.20
C GLN A 173 17.65 5.81 -3.10
N ALA A 174 17.48 4.52 -3.40
CA ALA A 174 16.99 3.53 -2.45
C ALA A 174 18.10 2.82 -1.65
N THR A 175 19.31 2.68 -2.19
CA THR A 175 20.42 2.01 -1.47
C THR A 175 21.11 2.95 -0.47
N SER A 176 20.96 4.26 -0.64
CA SER A 176 21.57 5.28 0.21
C SER A 176 20.75 5.67 1.45
N CYS A 177 19.52 5.19 1.56
CA CYS A 177 18.55 5.64 2.56
C CYS A 177 17.93 4.48 3.33
N ASP A 178 17.54 4.77 4.57
CA ASP A 178 16.70 3.89 5.38
C ASP A 178 15.27 3.87 4.84
N LEU A 179 14.48 2.84 5.20
CA LEU A 179 13.08 2.74 4.78
C LEU A 179 12.27 4.01 5.11
N LYS A 180 12.51 4.60 6.28
CA LYS A 180 11.83 5.82 6.74
C LYS A 180 12.09 7.00 5.80
N GLU A 181 13.34 7.21 5.43
CA GLU A 181 13.75 8.30 4.54
C GLU A 181 13.26 8.05 3.12
N LEU A 182 13.28 6.80 2.67
CA LEU A 182 12.78 6.42 1.36
C LEU A 182 11.27 6.70 1.22
N VAL A 183 10.47 6.44 2.27
CA VAL A 183 9.06 6.82 2.30
C VAL A 183 8.88 8.34 2.22
N HIS A 184 9.72 9.13 2.89
CA HIS A 184 9.70 10.59 2.77
C HIS A 184 10.02 11.07 1.35
N LYS A 185 10.84 10.34 0.58
CA LYS A 185 11.10 10.63 -0.84
C LYS A 185 9.92 10.25 -1.75
N PHE A 186 9.16 9.21 -1.41
CA PHE A 186 7.99 8.78 -2.20
C PHE A 186 6.83 9.76 -2.14
N ILE A 187 6.58 10.37 -0.98
CA ILE A 187 5.46 11.28 -0.75
C ILE A 187 5.43 12.45 -1.77
N PRO A 188 6.50 13.25 -1.92
CA PRO A 188 6.54 14.37 -2.85
C PRO A 188 7.05 14.00 -4.26
N GLU A 189 7.12 12.71 -4.62
CA GLU A 189 7.53 12.27 -5.97
C GLU A 189 8.97 12.63 -6.40
N VAL A 190 9.91 12.81 -5.47
CA VAL A 190 11.30 13.22 -5.81
C VAL A 190 11.94 12.29 -6.85
N ILE A 191 11.78 10.98 -6.67
CA ILE A 191 12.37 9.97 -7.57
C ILE A 191 11.71 10.03 -8.95
N GLY A 192 10.41 10.33 -9.02
CA GLY A 192 9.71 10.47 -10.30
C GLY A 192 10.23 11.68 -11.09
N ASN A 193 10.42 12.81 -10.40
CA ASN A 193 10.93 14.05 -10.99
C ASN A 193 12.41 13.95 -11.39
N GLU A 194 13.21 13.13 -10.71
CA GLU A 194 14.61 12.90 -11.07
C GLU A 194 14.76 11.98 -12.30
N ILE A 195 13.76 11.12 -12.55
CA ILE A 195 13.71 10.23 -13.73
C ILE A 195 13.24 10.98 -14.99
N GLU A 196 12.40 12.01 -14.85
CA GLU A 196 11.90 12.85 -15.95
C GLU A 196 13.02 13.67 -16.61
#